data_AF-A0A6P8DR44-F1
#
_entry.id   AF-A0A6P8DR44-F1
#
_cell.length_a   1.000
_cell.length_b   1.000
_cell.length_c   1.000
_cell.angle_alpha   90.00
_cell.angle_beta   90.00
_cell.angle_gamma   90.00
#
_symmetry.space_group_name_H-M   'P 1'
#
loop_
_entity.id
_entity.type
_entity.pdbx_description
1 polymer ?
#
loop_
_entity_poly.entity_id
_entity_poly.type
_entity_poly.pdbx_seq_one_letter_code
_entity_poly.pdbx_strand_id
1 'polypeptide(L)'
;MYSVEEPHGAVLPAEWYEKAYPKMVKLSRLLKGLDEVDGRLMNIKDESIVVDDLTVCKMNAFKSLVRAFIGSPSIQQKLKRSSMASSVVSSSASSVCFSQLSENQPVIINSLTQVSDLLRLSAQQRKLVKQKISPQVTQQKIWTGAIMEILNGLKYDLDYFNRQCSNRATSLGQQIVSSCVKFLDKTVISSDPDSPSWMKLGPTKSLEAPNLYKWEDVLEMFNDLIKCLGEEKGLLLHVRKLNEMKEGLYQIKDVSVDRNIGYRDSRHQEILLQKKLSKALGHSSPCLFTLLFYYLYGRVGSTGVDLCGGILGPTDGSSVCLHMGKILTSEEAANLWSGVKQLDKMLGLFKFVWETAGMKGSLELQGHLWCVGAEDKTLTYRGNTYILHGIRH
;
A
#
# COMPACT_ATOMS: atom_id res chain seq x y z
N MET A 1 5.08 -3.21 32.39
CA MET A 1 4.01 -2.21 32.34
C MET A 1 4.54 -0.92 32.91
N TYR A 2 4.85 0.06 32.04
CA TYR A 2 4.99 1.46 32.41
C TYR A 2 4.28 2.23 31.30
N SER A 3 3.01 2.56 31.54
CA SER A 3 2.26 3.47 30.67
C SER A 3 2.83 4.86 30.92
N VAL A 4 3.57 5.38 29.94
CA VAL A 4 3.89 6.80 29.89
C VAL A 4 2.67 7.46 29.27
N GLU A 5 1.90 8.18 30.08
CA GLU A 5 0.90 9.11 29.56
C GLU A 5 1.62 10.14 28.69
N GLU A 6 1.32 10.12 27.39
CA GLU A 6 1.84 11.10 26.43
C GLU A 6 1.09 12.42 26.60
N PRO A 7 1.78 13.55 26.83
CA PRO A 7 1.12 14.86 26.78
C PRO A 7 0.81 15.18 25.33
N HIS A 8 -0.46 15.01 24.95
CA HIS A 8 -0.97 15.44 23.66
C HIS A 8 -0.91 16.97 23.55
N GLY A 9 -0.20 17.49 22.55
CA GLY A 9 -0.38 18.89 22.11
C GLY A 9 0.68 19.91 22.54
N ALA A 10 1.53 19.62 23.52
CA ALA A 10 2.55 20.55 24.00
C ALA A 10 3.94 20.17 23.51
N VAL A 11 4.76 21.18 23.17
CA VAL A 11 6.22 20.99 23.01
C VAL A 11 6.73 20.34 24.29
N LEU A 12 7.37 19.19 24.16
CA LEU A 12 7.87 18.46 25.31
C LEU A 12 9.01 19.25 25.97
N PRO A 13 9.18 19.17 27.31
CA PRO A 13 10.30 19.82 27.99
C PRO A 13 11.66 19.32 27.43
N ALA A 14 12.67 20.19 27.44
CA ALA A 14 14.02 19.84 26.97
C ALA A 14 14.58 18.57 27.63
N GLU A 15 14.35 18.41 28.94
CA GLU A 15 14.75 17.22 29.70
C GLU A 15 14.17 15.91 29.18
N TRP A 16 12.97 15.95 28.58
CA TRP A 16 12.36 14.77 27.98
C TRP A 16 13.18 14.33 26.76
N TYR A 17 13.56 15.28 25.90
CA TYR A 17 14.37 15.00 24.71
C TYR A 17 15.76 14.47 25.09
N GLU A 18 16.41 15.05 26.11
CA GLU A 18 17.68 14.55 26.64
C GLU A 18 17.59 13.09 27.13
N LYS A 19 16.50 12.72 27.82
CA LYS A 19 16.28 11.35 28.31
C LYS A 19 15.83 10.39 27.21
N ALA A 20 15.13 10.89 26.20
CA ALA A 20 14.57 10.09 25.11
C ALA A 20 15.60 9.78 24.01
N TYR A 21 16.53 10.69 23.74
CA TYR A 21 17.49 10.55 22.64
C TYR A 21 18.38 9.30 22.78
N PRO A 22 19.00 9.00 23.94
CA PRO A 22 19.78 7.77 24.11
C PRO A 22 18.97 6.49 23.91
N LYS A 23 17.68 6.51 24.30
CA LYS A 23 16.76 5.37 24.08
C LYS A 23 16.49 5.17 22.59
N MET A 24 16.24 6.27 21.87
CA MET A 24 16.03 6.25 20.42
C MET A 24 17.27 5.74 19.67
N VAL A 25 18.48 6.19 20.04
CA VAL A 25 19.74 5.69 19.48
C VAL A 25 19.92 4.19 19.76
N LYS A 26 19.63 3.74 20.98
CA LYS A 26 19.68 2.31 21.34
C LYS A 26 18.71 1.49 20.48
N LEU A 27 17.48 1.97 20.29
CA LEU A 27 16.49 1.29 19.46
C LEU A 27 16.89 1.24 17.98
N SER A 28 17.39 2.33 17.41
CA SER A 28 17.92 2.36 16.04
C SER A 28 19.00 1.29 15.82
N ARG A 29 19.92 1.12 16.78
CA ARG A 29 20.96 0.07 16.72
C ARG A 29 20.38 -1.35 16.79
N LEU A 30 19.39 -1.57 17.67
CA LEU A 30 18.75 -2.89 17.84
C LEU A 30 17.88 -3.29 16.64
N LEU A 31 17.30 -2.31 15.95
CA LEU A 31 16.41 -2.50 14.79
C LEU A 31 17.16 -2.33 13.47
N LYS A 32 18.48 -2.30 13.50
CA LYS A 32 19.32 -2.04 12.33
C LYS A 32 19.06 -3.08 11.24
N GLY A 33 18.82 -2.60 10.02
CA GLY A 33 18.52 -3.47 8.87
C GLY A 33 17.05 -3.88 8.75
N LEU A 34 16.20 -3.50 9.72
CA LEU A 34 14.76 -3.72 9.65
C LEU A 34 14.04 -2.50 9.08
N ASP A 35 12.97 -2.75 8.32
CA ASP A 35 12.06 -1.73 7.81
C ASP A 35 10.64 -2.31 7.72
N GLU A 36 9.65 -1.43 7.79
CA GLU A 36 8.27 -1.81 7.50
C GLU A 36 8.02 -1.59 6.00
N VAL A 37 7.76 -2.67 5.28
CA VAL A 37 7.54 -2.69 3.83
C VAL A 37 6.19 -3.34 3.55
N ASP A 38 5.34 -2.64 2.80
CA ASP A 38 4.02 -3.13 2.41
C ASP A 38 3.15 -3.56 3.63
N GLY A 39 3.37 -2.95 4.79
CA GLY A 39 2.69 -3.22 6.07
C GLY A 39 3.31 -4.34 6.92
N ARG A 40 4.41 -4.95 6.49
CA ARG A 40 5.15 -6.00 7.23
C ARG A 40 6.48 -5.48 7.72
N LEU A 41 6.86 -5.85 8.94
CA LEU A 41 8.23 -5.66 9.40
C LEU A 41 9.11 -6.73 8.74
N MET A 42 10.16 -6.30 8.03
CA MET A 42 11.05 -7.20 7.30
C MET A 42 12.51 -6.86 7.56
N ASN A 43 13.36 -7.88 7.47
CA ASN A 43 14.80 -7.67 7.32
C ASN A 43 15.09 -7.34 5.86
N ILE A 44 15.70 -6.19 5.61
CA ILE A 44 15.91 -5.67 4.26
C ILE A 44 16.96 -6.47 3.48
N LYS A 45 17.86 -7.20 4.15
CA LYS A 45 18.95 -7.92 3.49
C LYS A 45 18.51 -9.27 2.90
N ASP A 46 17.68 -10.00 3.63
CA ASP A 46 17.22 -11.34 3.26
C ASP A 46 15.72 -11.41 2.94
N GLU A 47 15.03 -10.26 3.02
CA GLU A 47 13.58 -10.11 2.77
C GLU A 47 12.69 -10.98 3.67
N SER A 48 13.23 -11.45 4.81
CA SER A 48 12.48 -12.27 5.77
C SER A 48 11.52 -11.43 6.61
N ILE A 49 10.35 -12.01 6.91
CA ILE A 49 9.31 -11.36 7.72
C ILE A 49 9.63 -11.54 9.20
N VAL A 50 9.59 -10.44 9.95
CA VAL A 50 9.74 -10.43 11.40
C VAL A 50 8.35 -10.43 12.05
N VAL A 51 8.04 -11.53 12.74
CA VAL A 51 6.74 -11.74 13.44
C VAL A 51 6.88 -11.62 14.96
N ASP A 52 8.10 -11.44 15.47
CA ASP A 52 8.35 -11.29 16.91
C ASP A 52 7.67 -10.03 17.47
N ASP A 53 6.67 -10.24 18.34
CA ASP A 53 5.87 -9.17 18.97
C ASP A 53 6.77 -8.16 19.70
N LEU A 54 7.88 -8.61 20.31
CA LEU A 54 8.80 -7.72 21.02
C LEU A 54 9.52 -6.79 20.05
N THR A 55 9.98 -7.29 18.91
CA THR A 55 10.66 -6.51 17.86
C THR A 55 9.70 -5.56 17.17
N VAL A 56 8.45 -5.98 16.92
CA VAL A 56 7.39 -5.08 16.42
C VAL A 56 7.11 -3.97 17.43
N CYS A 57 6.98 -4.29 18.72
CA CYS A 57 6.81 -3.28 19.78
C CYS A 57 7.98 -2.29 19.83
N LYS A 58 9.23 -2.78 19.70
CA LYS A 58 10.42 -1.92 19.64
C LYS A 58 10.39 -1.00 18.42
N MET A 59 9.99 -1.50 17.25
CA MET A 59 9.85 -0.69 16.03
C MET A 59 8.80 0.41 16.21
N ASN A 60 7.64 0.08 16.76
CA ASN A 60 6.60 1.06 17.02
C ASN A 60 7.06 2.13 18.02
N ALA A 61 7.71 1.72 19.12
CA ALA A 61 8.29 2.65 20.08
C ALA A 61 9.36 3.56 19.44
N PHE A 62 10.22 2.99 18.59
CA PHE A 62 11.24 3.74 17.85
C PHE A 62 10.61 4.79 16.93
N LYS A 63 9.66 4.40 16.08
CA LYS A 63 8.98 5.33 15.19
C LYS A 63 8.25 6.42 15.96
N SER A 64 7.53 6.08 17.04
CA SER A 64 6.86 7.08 17.88
C SER A 64 7.82 8.09 18.51
N LEU A 65 8.98 7.64 19.01
CA LEU A 65 10.02 8.56 19.50
C LEU A 65 10.51 9.48 18.39
N VAL A 66 10.84 8.93 17.21
CA VAL A 66 11.29 9.73 16.07
C VAL A 66 10.26 10.79 15.68
N ARG A 67 8.97 10.46 15.64
CA ARG A 67 7.89 11.43 15.35
C ARG A 67 7.86 12.57 16.39
N ALA A 68 8.05 12.28 17.67
CA ALA A 68 8.15 13.29 18.72
C ALA A 68 9.38 14.22 18.53
N PHE A 69 10.51 13.67 18.09
CA PHE A 69 11.70 14.46 17.76
C PHE A 69 11.49 15.34 16.52
N ILE A 70 10.79 14.85 15.49
CA ILE A 70 10.47 15.64 14.30
C ILE A 70 9.68 16.91 14.68
N GLY A 71 8.75 16.80 15.63
CA GLY A 71 8.03 17.94 16.19
C GLY A 71 8.83 18.86 17.12
N SER A 72 10.10 18.56 17.40
CA SER A 72 10.92 19.36 18.32
C SER A 72 11.28 20.74 17.75
N PRO A 73 11.46 21.79 18.58
CA PRO A 73 11.78 23.13 18.11
C PRO A 73 13.05 23.20 17.26
N SER A 74 14.07 22.40 17.56
CA SER A 74 15.34 22.38 16.83
C SER A 74 15.17 21.85 15.40
N ILE A 75 14.45 20.75 15.23
CA ILE A 75 14.17 20.17 13.91
C ILE A 75 13.22 21.08 13.11
N GLN A 76 12.19 21.64 13.75
CA GLN A 76 11.27 22.58 13.09
C GLN A 76 11.99 23.86 12.63
N GLN A 77 12.93 24.39 13.44
CA GLN A 77 13.74 25.53 13.03
C GLN A 77 14.68 25.18 11.87
N LYS A 78 15.25 23.97 11.87
CA LYS A 78 16.07 23.47 10.76
C LYS A 78 15.27 23.34 9.47
N LEU A 79 14.09 22.73 9.52
CA LEU A 79 13.17 22.63 8.38
C LEU A 79 12.78 24.01 7.84
N LYS A 80 12.51 24.97 8.72
CA LYS A 80 12.20 26.36 8.35
C LYS A 80 13.37 27.07 7.65
N ARG A 81 14.60 26.83 8.09
CA ARG A 81 15.79 27.40 7.42
C ARG A 81 16.02 26.77 6.05
N SER A 82 15.86 25.45 5.94
CA SER A 82 16.01 24.75 4.66
C SER A 82 14.93 25.14 3.65
N SER A 83 13.68 25.37 4.09
CA SER A 83 12.62 25.84 3.20
C SER A 83 12.86 27.27 2.71
N MET A 84 13.40 28.15 3.56
CA MET A 84 13.80 29.52 3.18
C MET A 84 15.00 29.56 2.22
N ALA A 85 15.86 28.53 2.21
CA ALA A 85 17.01 28.45 1.31
C ALA A 85 16.67 27.84 -0.07
N SER A 86 15.55 27.13 -0.18
CA SER A 86 15.14 26.38 -1.38
C SER A 86 14.11 27.11 -2.27
N SER A 87 13.81 28.39 -2.00
CA SER A 87 12.71 29.13 -2.61
C SER A 87 12.91 29.41 -4.11
N VAL A 88 12.46 28.47 -4.93
CA VAL A 88 11.91 28.71 -6.28
C VAL A 88 10.42 29.12 -6.21
N VAL A 89 9.77 28.98 -5.05
CA VAL A 89 8.35 29.36 -4.88
C VAL A 89 8.24 30.64 -4.03
N SER A 90 7.72 31.69 -4.67
CA SER A 90 7.57 33.04 -4.14
C SER A 90 6.62 33.13 -2.94
N SER A 91 7.09 33.80 -1.89
CA SER A 91 6.35 34.76 -1.04
C SER A 91 4.82 34.60 -0.88
N SER A 92 4.33 33.48 -0.36
CA SER A 92 3.09 33.49 0.43
C SER A 92 2.99 32.25 1.31
N ALA A 93 2.96 32.49 2.63
CA ALA A 93 2.87 31.55 3.76
C ALA A 93 4.13 30.74 4.10
N SER A 94 4.63 31.01 5.31
CA SER A 94 5.71 30.33 6.03
C SER A 94 5.36 28.89 6.44
N SER A 95 4.72 28.10 5.58
CA SER A 95 4.31 26.73 5.91
C SER A 95 5.52 25.80 5.88
N VAL A 96 5.84 25.22 7.03
CA VAL A 96 6.88 24.20 7.18
C VAL A 96 6.19 22.84 7.19
N CYS A 97 6.59 21.90 6.34
CA CYS A 97 6.06 20.54 6.34
C CYS A 97 6.41 19.82 7.66
N PHE A 98 5.54 18.92 8.13
CA PHE A 98 5.70 18.16 9.38
C PHE A 98 5.68 19.02 10.65
N SER A 99 5.06 20.20 10.59
CA SER A 99 4.94 21.12 11.71
C SER A 99 3.69 20.87 12.54
N GLN A 100 2.65 20.29 11.94
CA GLN A 100 1.41 19.95 12.64
C GLN A 100 1.49 18.52 13.21
N LEU A 101 0.84 18.30 14.35
CA LEU A 101 0.77 16.97 14.97
C LEU A 101 0.06 15.94 14.08
N SER A 102 -0.95 16.38 13.33
CA SER A 102 -1.65 15.57 12.33
C SER A 102 -0.72 15.08 11.22
N GLU A 103 0.30 15.88 10.85
CA GLU A 103 1.27 15.54 9.81
C GLU A 103 2.30 14.52 10.31
N ASN A 104 2.47 14.43 11.63
CA ASN A 104 3.44 13.57 12.30
C ASN A 104 2.85 12.23 12.75
N GLN A 105 1.64 11.86 12.31
CA GLN A 105 1.05 10.55 12.60
C GLN A 105 1.20 9.60 11.41
N PRO A 106 1.37 8.29 11.66
CA PRO A 106 1.41 7.31 10.60
C PRO A 106 0.04 7.22 9.93
N VAL A 107 0.03 7.15 8.60
CA VAL A 107 -1.20 7.06 7.81
C VAL A 107 -1.15 5.79 6.97
N ILE A 108 -2.15 4.92 7.14
CA ILE A 108 -2.39 3.81 6.23
C ILE A 108 -3.41 4.28 5.19
N ILE A 109 -2.95 4.35 3.94
CA ILE A 109 -3.81 4.68 2.81
C ILE A 109 -4.34 3.37 2.25
N ASN A 110 -5.66 3.21 2.22
CA ASN A 110 -6.34 2.01 1.72
C ASN A 110 -7.59 2.34 0.89
N SER A 111 -7.82 3.62 0.58
CA SER A 111 -8.98 4.05 -0.21
C SER A 111 -8.65 5.27 -1.07
N LEU A 112 -9.38 5.43 -2.17
CA LEU A 112 -9.30 6.66 -2.98
C LEU A 112 -9.88 7.86 -2.24
N THR A 113 -10.78 7.64 -1.28
CA THR A 113 -11.30 8.71 -0.39
C THR A 113 -10.16 9.38 0.37
N GLN A 114 -9.29 8.62 1.04
CA GLN A 114 -8.15 9.18 1.78
C GLN A 114 -7.18 9.95 0.87
N VAL A 115 -6.86 9.39 -0.30
CA VAL A 115 -6.01 10.07 -1.30
C VAL A 115 -6.67 11.38 -1.75
N SER A 116 -7.97 11.35 -2.04
CA SER A 116 -8.73 12.51 -2.49
C SER A 116 -8.86 13.58 -1.41
N ASP A 117 -9.00 13.20 -0.15
CA ASP A 117 -9.08 14.11 0.99
C ASP A 117 -7.73 14.82 1.20
N LEU A 118 -6.62 14.09 1.14
CA LEU A 118 -5.27 14.64 1.22
C LEU A 118 -4.96 15.58 0.04
N LEU A 119 -5.40 15.22 -1.17
CA LEU A 119 -5.31 16.08 -2.37
C LEU A 119 -6.32 17.23 -2.40
N ARG A 120 -7.23 17.31 -1.41
CA ARG A 120 -8.31 18.30 -1.32
C ARG A 120 -9.18 18.33 -2.59
N LEU A 121 -9.45 17.17 -3.19
CA LEU A 121 -10.26 17.06 -4.40
C LEU A 121 -11.74 17.37 -4.12
N SER A 122 -12.35 18.14 -5.01
CA SER A 122 -13.78 18.42 -5.00
C SER A 122 -14.61 17.19 -5.35
N ALA A 123 -15.91 17.21 -5.03
CA ALA A 123 -16.82 16.11 -5.38
C ALA A 123 -16.87 15.82 -6.89
N GLN A 124 -16.77 16.86 -7.72
CA GLN A 124 -16.73 16.71 -9.19
C GLN A 124 -15.44 16.03 -9.66
N GLN A 125 -14.29 16.40 -9.07
CA GLN A 125 -13.00 15.78 -9.38
C GLN A 125 -12.96 14.33 -8.93
N ARG A 126 -13.46 14.02 -7.73
CA ARG A 126 -13.62 12.64 -7.26
C ARG A 126 -14.47 11.83 -8.26
N LYS A 127 -15.60 12.36 -8.71
CA LYS A 127 -16.45 11.69 -9.72
C LYS A 127 -15.67 11.41 -11.01
N LEU A 128 -14.89 12.38 -11.50
CA LEU A 128 -14.08 12.24 -12.70
C LEU A 128 -12.95 11.21 -12.55
N VAL A 129 -12.26 11.21 -11.40
CA VAL A 129 -11.25 10.20 -11.04
C VAL A 129 -11.87 8.80 -11.11
N LYS A 130 -13.03 8.60 -10.48
CA LYS A 130 -13.72 7.31 -10.50
C LYS A 130 -14.05 6.88 -11.92
N GLN A 131 -14.64 7.77 -12.71
CA GLN A 131 -15.06 7.47 -14.08
C GLN A 131 -13.89 7.04 -14.97
N LYS A 132 -12.70 7.63 -14.80
CA LYS A 132 -11.51 7.27 -15.57
C LYS A 132 -10.82 6.01 -15.05
N ILE A 133 -10.70 5.84 -13.73
CA ILE A 133 -9.94 4.75 -13.12
C ILE A 133 -10.72 3.44 -13.14
N SER A 134 -11.99 3.44 -12.73
CA SER A 134 -12.76 2.21 -12.48
C SER A 134 -12.74 1.25 -13.68
N PRO A 135 -13.00 1.67 -14.93
CA PRO A 135 -12.96 0.76 -16.07
C PRO A 135 -11.56 0.17 -16.33
N GLN A 136 -10.48 0.90 -16.02
CA GLN A 136 -9.11 0.43 -16.23
C GLN A 136 -8.73 -0.64 -15.20
N VAL A 137 -9.03 -0.40 -13.93
CA VAL A 137 -8.59 -1.26 -12.82
C VAL A 137 -9.51 -2.47 -12.59
N THR A 138 -10.75 -2.44 -13.09
CA THR A 138 -11.68 -3.57 -12.97
C THR A 138 -11.69 -4.50 -14.19
N GLN A 139 -10.68 -4.44 -15.06
CA GLN A 139 -10.52 -5.39 -16.16
C GLN A 139 -10.24 -6.80 -15.61
N GLN A 140 -10.71 -7.85 -16.28
CA GLN A 140 -10.53 -9.23 -15.80
C GLN A 140 -9.05 -9.57 -15.55
N LYS A 141 -8.13 -9.12 -16.42
CA LYS A 141 -6.69 -9.34 -16.22
C LYS A 141 -6.13 -8.70 -14.95
N ILE A 142 -6.58 -7.49 -14.59
CA ILE A 142 -6.15 -6.78 -13.38
C ILE A 142 -6.77 -7.44 -12.16
N TRP A 143 -8.05 -7.80 -12.25
CA TRP A 143 -8.78 -8.52 -11.21
C TRP A 143 -8.13 -9.87 -10.86
N THR A 144 -7.96 -10.74 -11.87
CA THR A 144 -7.34 -12.05 -11.70
C THR A 144 -5.90 -11.92 -11.25
N GLY A 145 -5.13 -10.99 -11.84
CA GLY A 145 -3.74 -10.74 -11.46
C GLY A 145 -3.59 -10.30 -9.99
N ALA A 146 -4.46 -9.41 -9.51
CA ALA A 146 -4.45 -8.98 -8.11
C ALA A 146 -4.77 -10.12 -7.15
N ILE A 147 -5.76 -10.97 -7.48
CA ILE A 147 -6.07 -12.16 -6.68
C ILE A 147 -4.88 -13.13 -6.67
N MET A 148 -4.28 -13.41 -7.82
CA MET A 148 -3.11 -14.30 -7.91
C MET A 148 -1.93 -13.77 -7.11
N GLU A 149 -1.67 -12.46 -7.13
CA GLU A 149 -0.62 -11.86 -6.31
C GLU A 149 -0.84 -12.07 -4.80
N ILE A 150 -2.08 -11.88 -4.32
CA ILE A 150 -2.44 -12.15 -2.92
C ILE A 150 -2.23 -13.62 -2.59
N LEU A 151 -2.75 -14.53 -3.42
CA LEU A 151 -2.66 -15.97 -3.18
C LEU A 151 -1.22 -16.49 -3.24
N ASN A 152 -0.40 -15.99 -4.16
CA ASN A 152 1.01 -16.36 -4.26
C ASN A 152 1.82 -15.86 -3.06
N GLY A 153 1.56 -14.62 -2.62
CA GLY A 153 2.16 -14.09 -1.39
C GLY A 153 1.74 -14.91 -0.15
N LEU A 154 0.46 -15.26 -0.07
CA LEU A 154 -0.06 -16.08 1.02
C LEU A 154 0.53 -17.50 0.99
N LYS A 155 0.65 -18.10 -0.20
CA LYS A 155 1.29 -19.42 -0.38
C LYS A 155 2.73 -19.42 0.11
N TYR A 156 3.51 -18.40 -0.26
CA TYR A 156 4.90 -18.27 0.16
C TYR A 156 5.02 -18.18 1.68
N ASP A 157 4.19 -17.35 2.32
CA ASP A 157 4.21 -17.19 3.78
C ASP A 157 3.73 -18.47 4.49
N LEU A 158 2.70 -19.14 3.98
CA LEU A 158 2.23 -20.42 4.50
C LEU A 158 3.31 -21.51 4.40
N ASP A 159 4.04 -21.59 3.29
CA ASP A 159 5.16 -22.52 3.12
C ASP A 159 6.28 -22.24 4.14
N TYR A 160 6.55 -20.97 4.43
CA TYR A 160 7.50 -20.57 5.46
C TYR A 160 7.04 -20.98 6.87
N PHE A 161 5.80 -20.66 7.26
CA PHE A 161 5.27 -21.01 8.58
C PHE A 161 5.16 -22.54 8.77
N ASN A 162 4.74 -23.27 7.74
CA ASN A 162 4.66 -24.73 7.80
C ASN A 162 6.02 -25.41 8.03
N ARG A 163 7.12 -24.83 7.51
CA ARG A 163 8.49 -25.33 7.77
C ARG A 163 8.94 -25.08 9.21
N GLN A 164 8.49 -23.99 9.83
CA GLN A 164 8.86 -23.66 11.21
C GLN A 164 8.02 -24.42 12.23
N CYS A 165 6.70 -24.36 12.09
CA CYS A 165 5.74 -25.01 12.96
C CYS A 165 4.41 -25.18 12.22
N SER A 166 4.24 -26.31 11.54
CA SER A 166 2.98 -26.64 10.87
C SER A 166 1.86 -26.79 11.90
N ASN A 167 0.76 -26.08 11.69
CA ASN A 167 -0.46 -26.28 12.44
C ASN A 167 -1.63 -26.65 11.49
N ARG A 168 -2.78 -27.03 12.05
CA ARG A 168 -3.93 -27.45 11.26
C ARG A 168 -4.44 -26.31 10.36
N ALA A 169 -4.43 -25.08 10.84
CA ALA A 169 -4.89 -23.90 10.10
C ALA A 169 -4.02 -23.61 8.89
N THR A 170 -2.70 -23.59 9.03
CA THR A 170 -1.75 -23.33 7.94
C THR A 170 -1.74 -24.45 6.90
N SER A 171 -1.93 -25.70 7.31
CA SER A 171 -2.05 -26.84 6.39
C SER A 171 -3.36 -26.77 5.57
N LEU A 172 -4.50 -26.51 6.22
CA LEU A 172 -5.77 -26.32 5.52
C LEU A 172 -5.73 -25.09 4.59
N GLY A 173 -5.18 -23.97 5.07
CA GLY A 173 -4.95 -22.78 4.27
C GLY A 173 -4.15 -23.07 3.00
N GLN A 174 -3.07 -23.85 3.11
CA GLN A 174 -2.24 -24.24 1.96
C GLN A 174 -3.01 -25.06 0.92
N GLN A 175 -3.89 -25.96 1.36
CA GLN A 175 -4.75 -26.74 0.46
C GLN A 175 -5.75 -25.85 -0.27
N ILE A 176 -6.39 -24.93 0.45
CA ILE A 176 -7.38 -24.00 -0.14
C ILE A 176 -6.69 -23.04 -1.12
N VAL A 177 -5.54 -22.45 -0.76
CA VAL A 177 -4.74 -21.60 -1.66
C VAL A 177 -4.35 -22.37 -2.92
N SER A 178 -3.86 -23.60 -2.78
CA SER A 178 -3.48 -24.44 -3.92
C SER A 178 -4.68 -24.74 -4.83
N SER A 179 -5.86 -24.98 -4.26
CA SER A 179 -7.10 -25.17 -5.03
C SER A 179 -7.48 -23.90 -5.79
N CYS A 180 -7.44 -22.75 -5.11
CA CYS A 180 -7.80 -21.46 -5.69
C CYS A 180 -6.84 -21.04 -6.82
N VAL A 181 -5.53 -21.21 -6.63
CA VAL A 181 -4.53 -20.95 -7.68
C VAL A 181 -4.75 -21.87 -8.88
N LYS A 182 -4.97 -23.18 -8.67
CA LYS A 182 -5.28 -24.13 -9.76
C LYS A 182 -6.56 -23.76 -10.50
N PHE A 183 -7.57 -23.28 -9.79
CA PHE A 183 -8.80 -22.77 -10.38
C PHE A 183 -8.50 -21.59 -11.31
N LEU A 184 -7.71 -20.62 -10.84
CA LEU A 184 -7.37 -19.41 -11.60
C LEU A 184 -6.37 -19.67 -12.74
N ASP A 185 -5.39 -20.55 -12.60
CA ASP A 185 -4.44 -20.89 -13.67
C ASP A 185 -5.15 -21.50 -14.88
N LYS A 186 -6.15 -22.34 -14.65
CA LYS A 186 -7.02 -22.85 -15.71
C LYS A 186 -7.76 -21.74 -16.48
N THR A 187 -7.92 -20.56 -15.87
CA THR A 187 -8.51 -19.37 -16.52
C THR A 187 -7.51 -18.56 -17.33
N VAL A 188 -6.20 -18.65 -17.02
CA VAL A 188 -5.12 -17.89 -17.67
C VAL A 188 -4.55 -18.64 -18.89
N ILE A 189 -4.48 -19.97 -18.83
CA ILE A 189 -3.72 -20.81 -19.79
C ILE A 189 -4.47 -21.09 -21.13
N SER A 190 -5.75 -20.74 -21.29
CA SER A 190 -6.48 -21.05 -22.54
C SER A 190 -6.33 -20.04 -23.69
N SER A 191 -5.46 -19.03 -23.52
CA SER A 191 -5.05 -18.10 -24.57
C SER A 191 -3.91 -18.70 -25.38
N ASP A 192 -4.17 -19.78 -26.10
CA ASP A 192 -3.24 -20.34 -27.09
C ASP A 192 -3.01 -19.28 -28.20
N PRO A 193 -1.78 -18.76 -28.37
CA PRO A 193 -1.48 -17.75 -29.39
C PRO A 193 -1.57 -18.29 -30.83
N ASP A 194 -1.51 -19.61 -31.04
CA ASP A 194 -1.45 -20.23 -32.36
C ASP A 194 -2.82 -20.69 -32.89
N SER A 195 -3.89 -20.52 -32.09
CA SER A 195 -5.26 -20.85 -32.50
C SER A 195 -6.12 -19.59 -32.54
N PRO A 196 -6.56 -19.12 -33.72
CA PRO A 196 -7.50 -18.01 -33.79
C PRO A 196 -8.77 -18.36 -33.00
N SER A 197 -9.00 -17.64 -31.90
CA SER A 197 -10.07 -17.89 -30.92
C SER A 197 -11.49 -17.80 -31.50
N TRP A 198 -11.65 -17.29 -32.72
CA TRP A 198 -12.90 -17.31 -33.50
C TRP A 198 -13.15 -18.65 -34.24
N MET A 199 -12.17 -19.54 -34.32
CA MET A 199 -12.29 -20.91 -34.87
C MET A 199 -12.57 -21.98 -33.80
N LYS A 200 -12.57 -21.63 -32.50
CA LYS A 200 -12.96 -22.58 -31.44
C LYS A 200 -14.46 -22.87 -31.56
N LEU A 201 -14.79 -24.03 -32.13
CA LEU A 201 -16.15 -24.57 -32.10
C LEU A 201 -16.61 -24.67 -30.64
N GLY A 202 -17.82 -24.17 -30.35
CA GLY A 202 -18.44 -24.35 -29.04
C GLY A 202 -18.48 -25.83 -28.65
N PRO A 203 -18.44 -26.14 -27.34
CA PRO A 203 -18.20 -27.50 -26.88
C PRO A 203 -19.27 -28.43 -27.46
N THR A 204 -18.84 -29.51 -28.11
CA THR A 204 -19.69 -30.64 -28.44
C THR A 204 -20.34 -31.10 -27.14
N LYS A 205 -21.67 -31.17 -27.09
CA LYS A 205 -22.47 -31.49 -25.91
C LYS A 205 -21.94 -32.76 -25.23
N SER A 206 -21.03 -32.61 -24.27
CA SER A 206 -20.76 -33.63 -23.26
C SER A 206 -22.02 -33.74 -22.41
N LEU A 207 -22.47 -34.96 -22.17
CA LEU A 207 -23.70 -35.28 -21.44
C LEU A 207 -23.58 -35.07 -19.93
N GLU A 208 -22.50 -34.45 -19.48
CA GLU A 208 -22.34 -33.91 -18.13
C GLU A 208 -22.19 -32.40 -18.30
N ALA A 209 -23.09 -31.61 -17.70
CA ALA A 209 -22.93 -30.17 -17.66
C ALA A 209 -21.52 -29.87 -17.12
N PRO A 210 -20.62 -29.24 -17.90
CA PRO A 210 -19.33 -28.87 -17.36
C PRO A 210 -19.64 -27.99 -16.16
N ASN A 211 -19.13 -28.36 -14.98
CA ASN A 211 -19.31 -27.56 -13.77
C ASN A 211 -18.94 -26.11 -14.14
N LEU A 212 -19.96 -25.26 -14.23
CA LEU A 212 -19.81 -23.86 -14.60
C LEU A 212 -19.03 -23.23 -13.45
N TYR A 213 -17.73 -23.10 -13.62
CA TYR A 213 -16.86 -22.45 -12.66
C TYR A 213 -17.35 -21.01 -12.50
N LYS A 214 -17.76 -20.64 -11.29
CA LYS A 214 -18.26 -19.30 -10.95
C LYS A 214 -17.29 -18.59 -10.04
N TRP A 215 -17.36 -17.27 -10.01
CA TRP A 215 -16.65 -16.49 -8.99
C TRP A 215 -17.18 -16.76 -7.57
N GLU A 216 -18.38 -17.33 -7.44
CA GLU A 216 -18.93 -17.85 -6.19
C GLU A 216 -18.02 -18.91 -5.54
N ASP A 217 -17.45 -19.83 -6.33
CA ASP A 217 -16.54 -20.86 -5.81
C ASP A 217 -15.27 -20.21 -5.20
N VAL A 218 -14.76 -19.15 -5.83
CA VAL A 218 -13.61 -18.38 -5.34
C VAL A 218 -13.96 -17.62 -4.06
N LEU A 219 -15.17 -17.08 -3.97
CA LEU A 219 -15.67 -16.41 -2.78
C LEU A 219 -15.78 -17.36 -1.57
N GLU A 220 -16.25 -18.59 -1.79
CA GLU A 220 -16.29 -19.62 -0.75
C GLU A 220 -14.88 -19.97 -0.26
N MET A 221 -13.95 -20.23 -1.17
CA MET A 221 -12.54 -20.46 -0.81
C MET A 221 -11.94 -19.29 -0.02
N PHE A 222 -12.28 -18.04 -0.36
CA PHE A 222 -11.83 -16.86 0.39
C PHE A 222 -12.43 -16.82 1.80
N ASN A 223 -13.71 -17.13 1.95
CA ASN A 223 -14.35 -17.21 3.26
C ASN A 223 -13.68 -18.25 4.16
N ASP A 224 -13.36 -19.42 3.60
CA ASP A 224 -12.67 -20.48 4.33
C ASP A 224 -11.24 -20.07 4.72
N LEU A 225 -10.50 -19.42 3.80
CA LEU A 225 -9.15 -18.89 4.10
C LEU A 225 -9.16 -17.86 5.23
N ILE A 226 -10.10 -16.92 5.19
CA ILE A 226 -10.22 -15.89 6.23
C ILE A 226 -10.58 -16.53 7.57
N LYS A 227 -11.46 -17.51 7.56
CA LYS A 227 -11.87 -18.23 8.77
C LYS A 227 -10.72 -19.05 9.36
N CYS A 228 -9.97 -19.77 8.54
CA CYS A 228 -8.91 -20.64 9.04
C CYS A 228 -7.64 -19.86 9.43
N LEU A 229 -7.30 -18.77 8.74
CA LEU A 229 -6.06 -18.00 8.99
C LEU A 229 -6.26 -16.75 9.84
N GLY A 230 -7.50 -16.43 10.25
CA GLY A 230 -7.82 -15.17 10.92
C GLY A 230 -7.13 -14.95 12.27
N GLU A 231 -6.68 -16.02 12.93
CA GLU A 231 -5.98 -15.96 14.22
C GLU A 231 -4.44 -15.96 14.06
N GLU A 232 -3.94 -16.26 12.85
CA GLU A 232 -2.52 -16.36 12.57
C GLU A 232 -1.91 -14.97 12.39
N LYS A 233 -1.28 -14.44 13.44
CA LYS A 233 -0.69 -13.09 13.49
C LYS A 233 0.17 -12.75 12.27
N GLY A 234 1.01 -13.70 11.84
CA GLY A 234 1.91 -13.54 10.69
C GLY A 234 1.20 -13.44 9.33
N LEU A 235 -0.07 -13.84 9.25
CA LEU A 235 -0.87 -13.88 8.01
C LEU A 235 -1.99 -12.83 7.97
N LEU A 236 -2.14 -12.02 9.02
CA LEU A 236 -3.23 -11.04 9.16
C LEU A 236 -3.31 -10.04 7.98
N LEU A 237 -2.19 -9.71 7.36
CA LEU A 237 -2.19 -8.80 6.20
C LEU A 237 -2.79 -9.46 4.96
N HIS A 238 -2.49 -10.73 4.72
CA HIS A 238 -3.15 -11.50 3.65
C HIS A 238 -4.62 -11.65 3.96
N VAL A 239 -4.99 -11.98 5.20
CA VAL A 239 -6.40 -12.08 5.61
C VAL A 239 -7.13 -10.74 5.41
N ARG A 240 -6.49 -9.62 5.71
CA ARG A 240 -7.03 -8.29 5.41
C ARG A 240 -7.24 -8.11 3.91
N LYS A 241 -6.25 -8.43 3.08
CA LYS A 241 -6.35 -8.31 1.61
C LYS A 241 -7.43 -9.22 1.01
N LEU A 242 -7.57 -10.44 1.52
CA LEU A 242 -8.68 -11.33 1.15
C LEU A 242 -10.03 -10.69 1.50
N ASN A 243 -10.16 -10.09 2.70
CA ASN A 243 -11.38 -9.39 3.09
C ASN A 243 -11.68 -8.16 2.23
N GLU A 244 -10.66 -7.39 1.83
CA GLU A 244 -10.83 -6.27 0.90
C GLU A 244 -11.38 -6.79 -0.44
N MET A 245 -10.79 -7.86 -0.99
CA MET A 245 -11.19 -8.42 -2.28
C MET A 245 -12.57 -9.12 -2.26
N LYS A 246 -13.02 -9.59 -1.09
CA LYS A 246 -14.37 -10.16 -0.93
C LYS A 246 -15.47 -9.19 -1.36
N GLU A 247 -15.29 -7.89 -1.11
CA GLU A 247 -16.26 -6.86 -1.53
C GLU A 247 -16.57 -6.99 -3.02
N GLY A 248 -15.53 -7.11 -3.88
CA GLY A 248 -15.70 -7.28 -5.31
C GLY A 248 -16.23 -8.66 -5.69
N LEU A 249 -15.75 -9.73 -5.05
CA LEU A 249 -16.21 -11.11 -5.30
C LEU A 249 -17.73 -11.26 -5.09
N TYR A 250 -18.29 -10.64 -4.03
CA TYR A 250 -19.74 -10.62 -3.80
C TYR A 250 -20.53 -10.01 -4.96
N GLN A 251 -19.98 -8.99 -5.63
CA GLN A 251 -20.65 -8.34 -6.76
C GLN A 251 -20.67 -9.20 -8.01
N ILE A 252 -19.65 -10.05 -8.18
CA ILE A 252 -19.45 -10.86 -9.39
C ILE A 252 -19.73 -12.34 -9.18
N LYS A 253 -20.23 -12.77 -8.02
CA LYS A 253 -20.45 -14.19 -7.70
C LYS A 253 -21.20 -14.97 -8.79
N ASP A 254 -22.20 -14.35 -9.42
CA ASP A 254 -23.01 -14.98 -10.47
C ASP A 254 -22.38 -14.96 -11.87
N VAL A 255 -21.22 -14.32 -12.03
CA VAL A 255 -20.49 -14.24 -13.31
C VAL A 255 -19.72 -15.54 -13.52
N SER A 256 -19.82 -16.14 -14.71
CA SER A 256 -19.07 -17.35 -15.01
C SER A 256 -17.60 -17.04 -15.34
N VAL A 257 -16.74 -17.95 -14.90
CA VAL A 257 -15.29 -17.94 -15.13
C VAL A 257 -14.92 -18.83 -16.32
N ASP A 258 -15.83 -19.73 -16.70
CA ASP A 258 -15.61 -20.72 -17.75
C ASP A 258 -15.26 -20.08 -19.11
N ARG A 259 -14.12 -20.49 -19.67
CA ARG A 259 -13.65 -20.13 -21.03
C ARG A 259 -13.83 -21.27 -22.03
N ASN A 260 -14.46 -22.39 -21.66
CA ASN A 260 -14.92 -23.43 -22.59
C ASN A 260 -16.19 -23.00 -23.36
N ILE A 261 -16.67 -21.78 -23.11
CA ILE A 261 -17.71 -21.12 -23.89
C ILE A 261 -17.10 -20.40 -25.11
N GLY A 262 -17.91 -20.11 -26.12
CA GLY A 262 -17.44 -19.44 -27.33
C GLY A 262 -16.83 -18.05 -27.02
N TYR A 263 -15.93 -17.57 -27.90
CA TYR A 263 -15.24 -16.27 -27.73
C TYR A 263 -16.20 -15.12 -27.41
N ARG A 264 -17.37 -15.08 -28.08
CA ARG A 264 -18.39 -14.05 -27.86
C ARG A 264 -18.92 -14.07 -26.43
N ASP A 265 -19.17 -15.25 -25.88
CA ASP A 265 -19.72 -15.43 -24.54
C ASP A 265 -18.64 -15.15 -23.49
N SER A 266 -17.39 -15.58 -23.73
CA SER A 266 -16.25 -15.26 -22.86
C SER A 266 -16.04 -13.74 -22.76
N ARG A 267 -16.06 -13.03 -23.90
CA ARG A 267 -15.98 -11.57 -23.94
C ARG A 267 -17.18 -10.91 -23.26
N HIS A 268 -18.37 -11.50 -23.38
CA HIS A 268 -19.55 -11.03 -22.67
C HIS A 268 -19.37 -11.10 -21.13
N GLN A 269 -18.84 -12.21 -20.62
CA GLN A 269 -18.55 -12.36 -19.18
C GLN A 269 -17.48 -11.38 -18.70
N GLU A 270 -16.43 -11.15 -19.48
CA GLU A 270 -15.40 -10.13 -19.21
C GLU A 270 -16.01 -8.73 -19.04
N ILE A 271 -16.86 -8.33 -20.00
CA ILE A 271 -17.55 -7.03 -19.97
C ILE A 271 -18.52 -6.96 -18.79
N LEU A 272 -19.23 -8.05 -18.49
CA LEU A 272 -20.17 -8.12 -17.37
C LEU A 272 -19.45 -7.96 -16.03
N LEU A 273 -18.33 -8.66 -15.82
CA LEU A 273 -17.47 -8.52 -14.65
C LEU A 273 -17.02 -7.07 -14.47
N GLN A 274 -16.44 -6.48 -15.52
CA GLN A 274 -15.95 -5.10 -15.48
C GLN A 274 -17.08 -4.13 -15.16
N LYS A 275 -18.24 -4.28 -15.80
CA LYS A 275 -19.41 -3.43 -15.58
C LYS A 275 -19.94 -3.53 -14.15
N LYS A 276 -20.04 -4.75 -13.59
CA LYS A 276 -20.50 -4.97 -12.21
C LYS A 276 -19.55 -4.35 -11.21
N LEU A 277 -18.24 -4.61 -11.32
CA LEU A 277 -17.23 -4.06 -10.42
C LEU A 277 -17.13 -2.53 -10.54
N SER A 278 -17.05 -1.98 -11.74
CA SER A 278 -16.97 -0.52 -11.96
C SER A 278 -18.18 0.22 -11.39
N LYS A 279 -19.36 -0.40 -11.41
CA LYS A 279 -20.58 0.19 -10.83
C LYS A 279 -20.57 0.10 -9.31
N ALA A 280 -20.26 -1.08 -8.76
CA ALA A 280 -20.40 -1.37 -7.34
C ALA A 280 -19.28 -0.76 -6.49
N LEU A 281 -18.02 -0.85 -6.93
CA LEU A 281 -16.89 -0.42 -6.12
C LEU A 281 -16.84 1.12 -6.05
N GLY A 282 -16.92 1.63 -4.82
CA GLY A 282 -16.95 3.06 -4.50
C GLY A 282 -15.56 3.69 -4.33
N HIS A 283 -15.51 5.01 -4.10
CA HIS A 283 -14.27 5.72 -3.74
C HIS A 283 -13.66 5.23 -2.43
N SER A 284 -14.52 4.92 -1.46
CA SER A 284 -14.12 4.38 -0.16
C SER A 284 -13.84 2.88 -0.19
N SER A 285 -13.98 2.20 -1.34
CA SER A 285 -13.79 0.75 -1.45
C SER A 285 -12.31 0.39 -1.33
N PRO A 286 -11.91 -0.42 -0.32
CA PRO A 286 -10.57 -0.98 -0.25
C PRO A 286 -10.27 -1.94 -1.40
N CYS A 287 -11.30 -2.64 -1.93
CA CYS A 287 -11.17 -3.49 -3.10
C CYS A 287 -10.72 -2.69 -4.32
N LEU A 288 -11.39 -1.57 -4.62
CA LEU A 288 -11.02 -0.68 -5.73
C LEU A 288 -9.59 -0.17 -5.57
N PHE A 289 -9.22 0.19 -4.35
CA PHE A 289 -7.89 0.70 -4.05
C PHE A 289 -6.82 -0.37 -4.25
N THR A 290 -7.05 -1.60 -3.80
CA THR A 290 -6.13 -2.73 -4.02
C THR A 290 -5.97 -3.04 -5.52
N LEU A 291 -7.05 -2.98 -6.31
CA LEU A 291 -6.98 -3.12 -7.76
C LEU A 291 -6.18 -1.98 -8.42
N LEU A 292 -6.37 -0.74 -7.97
CA LEU A 292 -5.61 0.40 -8.47
C LEU A 292 -4.12 0.27 -8.14
N PHE A 293 -3.79 -0.11 -6.91
CA PHE A 293 -2.40 -0.26 -6.50
C PHE A 293 -1.72 -1.38 -7.29
N TYR A 294 -2.43 -2.50 -7.52
CA TYR A 294 -1.96 -3.56 -8.40
C TYR A 294 -1.79 -3.09 -9.86
N TYR A 295 -2.74 -2.32 -10.39
CA TYR A 295 -2.65 -1.76 -11.74
C TYR A 295 -1.40 -0.89 -11.93
N LEU A 296 -1.05 -0.06 -10.94
CA LEU A 296 0.08 0.85 -11.03
C LEU A 296 1.44 0.17 -10.79
N TYR A 297 1.48 -0.80 -9.87
CA TYR A 297 2.76 -1.31 -9.33
C TYR A 297 2.93 -2.83 -9.40
N GLY A 298 1.92 -3.56 -9.87
CA GLY A 298 1.93 -5.03 -9.93
C GLY A 298 1.95 -5.70 -8.55
N ARG A 299 1.64 -4.96 -7.48
CA ARG A 299 1.66 -5.44 -6.08
C ARG A 299 0.38 -5.03 -5.35
N VAL A 300 0.02 -5.78 -4.32
CA VAL A 300 -1.21 -5.60 -3.51
C VAL A 300 -0.90 -5.21 -2.05
N GLY A 301 0.32 -4.72 -1.77
CA GLY A 301 0.80 -4.39 -0.43
C GLY A 301 0.01 -3.29 0.29
N SER A 302 0.31 -3.08 1.58
CA SER A 302 -0.21 -1.95 2.35
C SER A 302 0.59 -0.68 2.07
N THR A 303 -0.10 0.41 1.75
CA THR A 303 0.48 1.74 1.54
C THR A 303 0.49 2.55 2.84
N GLY A 304 1.37 2.18 3.76
CA GLY A 304 1.65 2.96 4.97
C GLY A 304 2.73 4.01 4.74
N VAL A 305 2.51 5.23 5.25
CA VAL A 305 3.57 6.24 5.43
C VAL A 305 3.74 6.54 6.91
N ASP A 306 4.96 6.82 7.34
CA ASP A 306 5.23 7.13 8.75
C ASP A 306 4.81 8.56 9.11
N LEU A 307 4.82 9.45 8.12
CA LEU A 307 4.53 10.88 8.25
C LEU A 307 3.84 11.39 6.98
N CYS A 308 2.84 12.25 7.14
CA CYS A 308 2.13 12.89 6.04
C CYS A 308 2.28 14.41 6.17
N GLY A 309 3.31 14.98 5.54
CA GLY A 309 3.58 16.43 5.57
C GLY A 309 2.56 17.27 4.81
N GLY A 310 1.62 16.61 4.13
CA GLY A 310 0.51 17.24 3.45
C GLY A 310 0.93 17.98 2.18
N ILE A 311 0.06 18.89 1.77
CA ILE A 311 0.18 19.64 0.52
C ILE A 311 0.44 21.09 0.85
N LEU A 312 1.58 21.60 0.38
CA LEU A 312 2.02 22.98 0.54
C LEU A 312 2.14 23.63 -0.83
N GLY A 313 1.69 24.87 -0.94
CA GLY A 313 1.77 25.62 -2.19
C GLY A 313 1.02 26.94 -2.09
N PRO A 314 1.26 27.88 -3.02
CA PRO A 314 0.52 29.12 -3.09
C PRO A 314 -0.97 28.84 -3.27
N THR A 315 -1.80 29.69 -2.69
CA THR A 315 -3.26 29.57 -2.75
C THR A 315 -3.82 29.68 -4.18
N ASP A 316 -3.03 30.20 -5.12
CA ASP A 316 -3.37 30.29 -6.54
C ASP A 316 -3.23 28.96 -7.30
N GLY A 317 -2.61 27.94 -6.71
CA GLY A 317 -2.50 26.58 -7.25
C GLY A 317 -1.58 26.43 -8.46
N SER A 318 -0.67 27.38 -8.69
CA SER A 318 0.27 27.36 -9.83
C SER A 318 1.25 26.18 -9.80
N SER A 319 1.90 25.94 -8.66
CA SER A 319 2.76 24.78 -8.39
C SER A 319 2.63 24.36 -6.93
N VAL A 320 2.17 23.14 -6.68
CA VAL A 320 1.91 22.64 -5.33
C VAL A 320 2.82 21.46 -5.05
N CYS A 321 3.39 21.38 -3.85
CA CYS A 321 4.29 20.31 -3.43
C CYS A 321 3.62 19.39 -2.40
N LEU A 322 3.70 18.08 -2.64
CA LEU A 322 3.26 17.03 -1.71
C LEU A 322 4.46 16.47 -0.95
N HIS A 323 4.38 16.51 0.39
CA HIS A 323 5.42 16.01 1.28
C HIS A 323 4.99 14.73 1.98
N MET A 324 5.76 13.66 1.82
CA MET A 324 5.55 12.38 2.51
C MET A 324 6.84 11.95 3.20
N GLY A 325 6.73 11.38 4.39
CA GLY A 325 7.88 11.00 5.20
C GLY A 325 7.93 9.53 5.59
N LYS A 326 9.14 9.00 5.66
CA LYS A 326 9.45 7.65 6.14
C LYS A 326 10.59 7.67 7.14
N ILE A 327 10.47 6.86 8.18
CA ILE A 327 11.44 6.75 9.27
C ILE A 327 12.30 5.52 9.01
N LEU A 328 13.62 5.72 9.03
CA LEU A 328 14.62 4.68 8.78
C LEU A 328 15.33 4.32 10.09
N THR A 329 15.64 3.04 10.25
CA THR A 329 16.43 2.52 11.37
C THR A 329 17.92 2.73 11.19
N SER A 330 18.37 2.89 9.95
CA SER A 330 19.78 2.91 9.54
C SER A 330 19.97 3.68 8.24
N GLU A 331 21.13 4.31 8.07
CA GLU A 331 21.55 4.98 6.83
C GLU A 331 22.19 4.04 5.81
N GLU A 332 22.27 2.74 6.12
CA GLU A 332 22.75 1.72 5.17
C GLU A 332 22.00 1.83 3.83
N ALA A 333 22.74 1.73 2.73
CA ALA A 333 22.20 1.95 1.39
C ALA A 333 20.94 1.13 1.11
N ALA A 334 20.87 -0.12 1.59
CA ALA A 334 19.72 -0.98 1.42
C ALA A 334 18.45 -0.40 2.08
N ASN A 335 18.53 0.04 3.34
CA ASN A 335 17.41 0.68 4.07
C ASN A 335 17.02 2.01 3.42
N LEU A 336 18.01 2.80 3.01
CA LEU A 336 17.79 4.07 2.35
C LEU A 336 17.01 3.89 1.04
N TRP A 337 17.46 3.00 0.17
CA TRP A 337 16.81 2.74 -1.12
C TRP A 337 15.47 2.03 -0.98
N SER A 338 15.30 1.16 0.03
CA SER A 338 13.99 0.63 0.41
C SER A 338 13.02 1.77 0.71
N GLY A 339 13.45 2.72 1.54
CA GLY A 339 12.63 3.85 1.92
C GLY A 339 12.26 4.77 0.75
N VAL A 340 13.24 5.10 -0.11
CA VAL A 340 13.01 5.87 -1.35
C VAL A 340 11.98 5.18 -2.24
N LYS A 341 12.14 3.88 -2.52
CA LYS A 341 11.23 3.13 -3.40
C LYS A 341 9.81 3.08 -2.86
N GLN A 342 9.64 2.96 -1.54
CA GLN A 342 8.31 2.96 -0.92
C GLN A 342 7.64 4.34 -1.00
N LEU A 343 8.39 5.41 -0.72
CA LEU A 343 7.87 6.77 -0.87
C LEU A 343 7.56 7.09 -2.34
N ASP A 344 8.38 6.65 -3.30
CA ASP A 344 8.13 6.83 -4.74
C ASP A 344 6.79 6.21 -5.16
N LYS A 345 6.51 4.96 -4.77
CA LYS A 345 5.21 4.32 -5.04
C LYS A 345 4.05 5.10 -4.45
N MET A 346 4.22 5.62 -3.23
CA MET A 346 3.17 6.42 -2.59
C MET A 346 2.94 7.73 -3.33
N LEU A 347 3.99 8.52 -3.54
CA LEU A 347 3.92 9.81 -4.20
C LEU A 347 3.42 9.67 -5.65
N GLY A 348 3.84 8.61 -6.35
CA GLY A 348 3.34 8.26 -7.68
C GLY A 348 1.83 7.99 -7.72
N LEU A 349 1.27 7.37 -6.67
CA LEU A 349 -0.18 7.17 -6.56
C LEU A 349 -0.92 8.51 -6.45
N PHE A 350 -0.41 9.42 -5.62
CA PHE A 350 -0.97 10.76 -5.49
C PHE A 350 -0.89 11.55 -6.80
N LYS A 351 0.25 11.52 -7.48
CA LYS A 351 0.43 12.16 -8.78
C LYS A 351 -0.52 11.61 -9.84
N PHE A 352 -0.66 10.29 -9.91
CA PHE A 352 -1.61 9.65 -10.82
C PHE A 352 -3.05 10.12 -10.56
N VAL A 353 -3.47 10.21 -9.30
CA VAL A 353 -4.81 10.70 -8.95
C VAL A 353 -4.98 12.20 -9.25
N TRP A 354 -3.96 13.03 -8.97
CA TRP A 354 -3.95 14.46 -9.28
C TRP A 354 -4.13 14.73 -10.78
N GLU A 355 -3.34 14.06 -11.61
CA GLU A 355 -3.41 14.17 -13.08
C GLU A 355 -4.75 13.63 -13.60
N THR A 356 -5.20 12.50 -13.07
CA THR A 356 -6.48 11.91 -13.46
C THR A 356 -7.64 12.87 -13.15
N ALA A 357 -7.61 13.55 -11.99
CA ALA A 357 -8.59 14.51 -11.54
C ALA A 357 -8.66 15.79 -12.40
N GLY A 358 -7.68 16.01 -13.29
CA GLY A 358 -7.59 17.22 -14.11
C GLY A 358 -7.31 18.47 -13.27
N MET A 359 -6.55 18.31 -12.19
CA MET A 359 -6.08 19.44 -11.38
C MET A 359 -5.21 20.36 -12.24
N LYS A 360 -5.36 21.67 -12.04
CA LYS A 360 -4.50 22.69 -12.68
C LYS A 360 -3.20 22.81 -11.88
N GLY A 361 -2.11 23.15 -12.58
CA GLY A 361 -0.79 23.29 -11.97
C GLY A 361 -0.02 21.97 -11.86
N SER A 362 1.29 22.07 -11.66
CA SER A 362 2.15 20.91 -11.44
C SER A 362 2.11 20.45 -9.98
N LEU A 363 2.01 19.14 -9.77
CA LEU A 363 2.23 18.54 -8.45
C LEU A 363 3.69 18.10 -8.34
N GLU A 364 4.46 18.84 -7.55
CA GLU A 364 5.81 18.46 -7.17
C GLU A 364 5.77 17.41 -6.05
N LEU A 365 6.67 16.43 -6.15
CA LEU A 365 6.74 15.32 -5.21
C LEU A 365 8.04 15.40 -4.42
N GLN A 366 7.92 15.48 -3.09
CA GLN A 366 9.08 15.49 -2.21
C GLN A 366 8.98 14.41 -1.13
N GLY A 367 9.96 13.51 -1.11
CA GLY A 367 10.09 12.49 -0.08
C GLY A 367 11.02 12.94 1.04
N HIS A 368 10.67 12.65 2.29
CA HIS A 368 11.48 12.97 3.47
C HIS A 368 11.84 11.68 4.21
N LEU A 369 13.11 11.35 4.27
CA LEU A 369 13.62 10.23 5.03
C LEU A 369 14.18 10.75 6.34
N TRP A 370 13.89 10.07 7.46
CA TRP A 370 14.35 10.48 8.78
C TRP A 370 15.19 9.36 9.39
N CYS A 371 16.45 9.64 9.71
CA CYS A 371 17.35 8.66 10.30
C CYS A 371 18.14 9.25 11.46
N VAL A 372 18.24 8.48 12.54
CA VAL A 372 18.98 8.87 13.73
C VAL A 372 20.48 8.81 13.45
N GLY A 373 21.20 9.87 13.82
CA GLY A 373 22.66 9.97 13.63
C GLY A 373 23.14 10.23 12.20
N ALA A 374 22.27 10.11 11.20
CA ALA A 374 22.63 10.33 9.80
C ALA A 374 23.02 11.80 9.53
N GLU A 375 23.71 12.01 8.40
CA GLU A 375 23.92 13.33 7.82
C GLU A 375 22.79 13.71 6.85
N ASP A 376 22.55 15.00 6.73
CA ASP A 376 21.59 15.48 5.75
C ASP A 376 22.12 15.28 4.35
N LYS A 377 21.30 14.72 3.48
CA LYS A 377 21.65 14.58 2.06
C LYS A 377 20.42 14.61 1.18
N THR A 378 20.62 15.08 -0.04
CA THR A 378 19.59 15.05 -1.08
C THR A 378 19.89 13.93 -2.05
N LEU A 379 18.85 13.20 -2.41
CA LEU A 379 18.87 12.07 -3.33
C LEU A 379 17.87 12.33 -4.44
N THR A 380 18.18 11.85 -5.64
CA THR A 380 17.28 11.91 -6.79
C THR A 380 16.92 10.50 -7.23
N TYR A 381 15.63 10.25 -7.44
CA TYR A 381 15.15 8.97 -7.96
C TYR A 381 13.98 9.21 -8.90
N ARG A 382 14.08 8.70 -10.14
CA ARG A 382 13.07 8.87 -11.20
C ARG A 382 12.62 10.32 -11.44
N GLY A 383 13.53 11.27 -11.27
CA GLY A 383 13.26 12.71 -11.42
C GLY A 383 12.61 13.38 -10.21
N ASN A 384 12.31 12.64 -9.13
CA ASN A 384 11.81 13.19 -7.87
C ASN A 384 12.94 13.40 -6.86
N THR A 385 12.72 14.34 -5.93
CA THR A 385 13.69 14.72 -4.89
C THR A 385 13.34 14.06 -3.56
N TYR A 386 14.35 13.46 -2.92
CA TYR A 386 14.24 12.85 -1.60
C TYR A 386 15.30 13.43 -0.68
N ILE A 387 14.89 13.91 0.50
CA ILE A 387 15.80 14.51 1.47
C ILE A 387 15.91 13.57 2.65
N LEU A 388 17.13 13.11 2.96
CA LEU A 388 17.45 12.47 4.22
C LEU A 388 17.74 13.55 5.25
N HIS A 389 17.02 13.49 6.37
CA HIS A 389 17.19 14.34 7.53
C HIS A 389 17.84 13.52 8.65
N GLY A 390 18.98 14.01 9.12
CA GLY A 390 19.63 13.51 10.32
C GLY A 390 18.92 14.00 11.58
N ILE A 391 18.55 13.07 12.47
CA ILE A 391 18.06 13.41 13.82
C ILE A 391 19.23 13.31 14.79
N ARG A 392 19.57 14.47 15.36
CA ARG A 392 20.65 14.65 16.34
C ARG A 392 20.13 15.53 17.48
N HIS A 393 20.52 15.21 18.70
CA HIS A 393 20.25 15.99 19.91
C HIS A 393 21.57 16.28 20.61
#